data_AF-E6K813-F1
#
_entry.id   AF-E6K813-F1
#
_cell.length_a   1.000
_cell.length_b   1.000
_cell.length_c   1.000
_cell.angle_alpha   90.00
_cell.angle_beta   90.00
_cell.angle_gamma   90.00
#
_symmetry.space_group_name_H-M   'P 1'
#
loop_
_entity.id
_entity.type
_entity.pdbx_description
1 polymer ?
#
loop_
_entity_poly.entity_id
_entity_poly.type
_entity_poly.pdbx_seq_one_letter_code
_entity_poly.pdbx_strand_id
1 'polypeptide(L)'
;MKQFYILAVLILLTACHKKIYTHDISFKGDTVIYQGRPYTGDIWTDDNTSGFFKTENGQLQELTFFHRNGKMAIHMKVSPQGAPHTEIFDDHGDSLDLVSFQQHYMDIYLKMAMVQGELMQK
;
A
#
# COMPACT_ATOMS: atom_id res chain seq x y z
N MET A 1 46.75 4.84 -31.58
CA MET A 1 46.00 4.35 -30.40
C MET A 1 44.61 4.93 -30.48
N LYS A 2 43.63 4.11 -30.90
CA LYS A 2 42.25 4.54 -31.18
C LYS A 2 41.52 4.81 -29.87
N GLN A 3 40.88 5.96 -29.82
CA GLN A 3 40.18 6.51 -28.66
C GLN A 3 39.10 5.57 -28.14
N PHE A 4 39.16 5.26 -26.85
CA PHE A 4 38.08 4.68 -26.06
C PHE A 4 37.03 5.77 -25.79
N TYR A 5 36.04 5.93 -26.67
CA TYR A 5 34.91 6.85 -26.46
C TYR A 5 33.56 6.18 -26.75
N ILE A 6 33.29 5.01 -26.19
CA ILE A 6 31.91 4.48 -26.17
C ILE A 6 31.70 3.67 -24.88
N LEU A 7 31.63 4.33 -23.73
CA LEU A 7 31.09 3.69 -22.51
C LEU A 7 30.55 4.73 -21.50
N ALA A 8 29.93 5.81 -21.98
CA ALA A 8 29.39 6.88 -21.13
C ALA A 8 27.90 7.16 -21.38
N VAL A 9 27.15 6.15 -21.84
CA VAL A 9 25.68 6.23 -21.97
C VAL A 9 25.07 4.93 -21.45
N LEU A 10 25.42 4.53 -20.23
CA LEU A 10 24.48 3.72 -19.44
C LEU A 10 23.65 4.71 -18.64
N ILE A 11 22.44 4.86 -19.16
CA ILE A 11 21.42 5.79 -18.76
C ILE A 11 21.16 5.61 -17.27
N LEU A 12 21.42 6.68 -16.51
CA LEU A 12 20.87 6.94 -15.20
C LEU A 12 19.34 7.00 -15.31
N LEU A 13 18.69 5.85 -15.43
CA LEU A 13 17.28 5.71 -15.05
C LEU A 13 17.25 5.61 -13.53
N THR A 14 17.59 6.70 -12.84
CA THR A 14 17.00 6.92 -11.52
C THR A 14 15.55 7.25 -11.81
N ALA A 15 14.74 6.20 -11.99
CA ALA A 15 13.30 6.32 -11.99
C ALA A 15 12.97 6.97 -10.65
N CYS A 16 12.71 8.28 -10.71
CA CYS A 16 12.10 9.01 -9.62
C CYS A 16 10.70 8.41 -9.53
N HIS A 17 10.57 7.35 -8.74
CA HIS A 17 9.30 6.66 -8.58
C HIS A 17 8.39 7.65 -7.85
N LYS A 18 7.53 8.32 -8.63
CA LYS A 18 6.49 9.17 -8.07
C LYS A 18 5.67 8.28 -7.12
N LYS A 19 5.54 8.72 -5.87
CA LYS A 19 4.65 8.08 -4.90
C LYS A 19 3.23 8.10 -5.49
N ILE A 20 2.61 6.92 -5.58
CA ILE A 20 1.24 6.76 -6.10
C ILE A 20 0.29 6.76 -4.91
N TYR A 21 -0.83 7.46 -5.05
CA TYR A 21 -1.81 7.59 -4.00
C TYR A 21 -3.16 6.98 -4.38
N THR A 22 -4.02 6.77 -3.40
CA THR A 22 -5.38 6.22 -3.59
C THR A 22 -6.23 7.04 -4.57
N HIS A 23 -6.03 8.36 -4.67
CA HIS A 23 -6.71 9.17 -5.69
C HIS A 23 -6.18 8.97 -7.12
N ASP A 24 -4.93 8.53 -7.30
CA ASP A 24 -4.29 8.34 -8.61
C ASP A 24 -4.79 7.09 -9.36
N ILE A 25 -5.43 6.16 -8.65
CA ILE A 25 -5.86 4.85 -9.17
C ILE A 25 -7.37 4.77 -9.35
N SER A 26 -7.79 3.80 -10.16
CA SER A 26 -9.18 3.37 -10.32
C SER A 26 -9.28 1.84 -10.30
N PHE A 27 -10.49 1.31 -10.19
CA PHE A 27 -10.74 -0.12 -10.30
C PHE A 27 -11.40 -0.47 -11.64
N LYS A 28 -11.08 -1.65 -12.16
CA LYS A 28 -11.80 -2.30 -13.25
C LYS A 28 -12.13 -3.72 -12.82
N GLY A 29 -13.31 -3.90 -12.21
CA GLY A 29 -13.56 -5.07 -11.37
C GLY A 29 -12.55 -5.10 -10.23
N ASP A 30 -11.94 -6.26 -9.98
CA ASP A 30 -10.95 -6.41 -8.90
C ASP A 30 -9.53 -5.96 -9.29
N THR A 31 -9.35 -5.38 -10.47
CA THR A 31 -8.03 -4.94 -10.97
C THR A 31 -7.79 -3.47 -10.67
N VAL A 32 -6.71 -3.17 -9.96
CA VAL A 32 -6.19 -1.82 -9.73
C VAL A 32 -5.49 -1.30 -10.97
N ILE A 33 -5.97 -0.16 -11.47
CA ILE A 33 -5.50 0.49 -12.70
C ILE A 33 -4.85 1.83 -12.36
N TYR A 34 -3.64 2.04 -12.89
CA TYR A 34 -2.94 3.32 -12.91
C TYR A 34 -2.59 3.67 -14.36
N GLN A 35 -2.96 4.88 -14.81
CA GLN A 35 -2.72 5.35 -16.18
C GLN A 35 -3.17 4.34 -17.27
N GLY A 36 -4.31 3.69 -17.05
CA GLY A 36 -4.91 2.75 -18.01
C GLY A 36 -4.28 1.36 -18.05
N ARG A 37 -3.37 1.01 -17.13
CA ARG A 37 -2.73 -0.31 -17.05
C ARG A 37 -2.84 -0.91 -15.64
N PRO A 38 -2.83 -2.25 -15.51
CA PRO A 38 -2.69 -2.90 -14.20
C PRO A 38 -1.44 -2.39 -13.48
N TYR A 39 -1.61 -2.01 -12.21
CA TYR A 39 -0.53 -1.41 -11.43
C TYR A 39 0.23 -2.47 -10.61
N THR A 40 1.55 -2.30 -10.51
CA THR A 40 2.43 -3.06 -9.61
C THR A 40 3.23 -2.06 -8.79
N GLY A 41 3.15 -2.17 -7.48
CA GLY A 41 3.82 -1.28 -6.53
C GLY A 41 2.96 -0.88 -5.36
N ASP A 42 3.45 0.09 -4.60
CA ASP A 42 2.82 0.61 -3.39
C ASP A 42 1.94 1.82 -3.71
N ILE A 43 0.71 1.79 -3.21
CA ILE A 43 -0.29 2.86 -3.30
C ILE A 43 -0.51 3.38 -1.89
N TRP A 44 -0.20 4.65 -1.65
CA TRP A 44 -0.32 5.25 -0.33
C TRP A 44 -1.68 5.89 -0.13
N THR A 45 -2.14 5.93 1.12
CA THR A 45 -3.28 6.78 1.48
C THR A 45 -2.98 8.24 1.12
N ASP A 46 -4.01 9.00 0.76
CA ASP A 46 -3.83 10.39 0.30
C ASP A 46 -3.18 11.32 1.35
N ASP A 47 -3.33 11.00 2.64
CA ASP A 47 -2.64 11.69 3.74
C ASP A 47 -1.18 11.27 3.93
N ASN A 48 -0.66 10.39 3.07
CA ASN A 48 0.72 9.96 2.97
C ASN A 48 1.29 9.24 4.22
N THR A 49 0.47 9.00 5.24
CA THR A 49 0.92 8.62 6.59
C THR A 49 0.11 7.48 7.20
N SER A 50 -1.19 7.38 6.87
CA SER A 50 -2.07 6.40 7.51
C SER A 50 -1.82 4.97 7.05
N GLY A 51 -1.43 4.76 5.79
CA GLY A 51 -1.20 3.41 5.30
C GLY A 51 -0.79 3.33 3.83
N PHE A 52 -0.58 2.09 3.38
CA PHE A 52 -0.38 1.78 1.97
C PHE A 52 -0.96 0.41 1.60
N PHE A 53 -1.17 0.23 0.30
CA PHE A 53 -1.63 -0.99 -0.35
C PHE A 53 -0.56 -1.45 -1.32
N LYS A 54 -0.22 -2.73 -1.31
CA LYS A 54 0.71 -3.32 -2.26
C LYS A 54 -0.05 -4.07 -3.33
N THR A 55 0.31 -3.83 -4.58
CA THR A 55 -0.33 -4.48 -5.73
C THR A 55 0.70 -5.17 -6.61
N GLU A 56 0.27 -6.25 -7.25
CA GLU A 56 1.04 -6.98 -8.26
C GLU A 56 0.14 -7.32 -9.43
N ASN A 57 0.49 -6.85 -10.63
CA ASN A 57 -0.30 -7.02 -11.85
C ASN A 57 -1.77 -6.58 -11.68
N GLY A 58 -1.98 -5.51 -10.94
CA GLY A 58 -3.29 -4.95 -10.60
C GLY A 58 -4.04 -5.71 -9.50
N GLN A 59 -3.48 -6.77 -8.92
CA GLN A 59 -4.10 -7.52 -7.83
C GLN A 59 -3.56 -7.03 -6.47
N LEU A 60 -4.46 -6.75 -5.54
CA LEU A 60 -4.10 -6.40 -4.16
C LEU A 60 -3.42 -7.60 -3.47
N GLN A 61 -2.22 -7.37 -2.93
CA GLN A 61 -1.43 -8.37 -2.22
C GLN A 61 -1.45 -8.12 -0.72
N GLU A 62 -1.28 -6.86 -0.31
CA GLU A 62 -1.13 -6.49 1.09
C GLU A 62 -1.77 -5.13 1.35
N LEU A 63 -2.20 -4.90 2.58
CA LEU A 63 -2.51 -3.57 3.09
C LEU A 63 -1.91 -3.41 4.47
N THR A 64 -1.38 -2.22 4.73
CA THR A 64 -0.75 -1.86 6.00
C THR A 64 -1.25 -0.51 6.46
N PHE A 65 -1.69 -0.43 7.71
CA PHE A 65 -2.03 0.82 8.40
C PHE A 65 -1.10 1.03 9.58
N PHE A 66 -0.83 2.30 9.89
CA PHE A 66 0.13 2.69 10.91
C PHE A 66 -0.52 3.44 12.07
N HIS A 67 0.07 3.28 13.24
CA HIS A 67 -0.08 4.19 14.36
C HIS A 67 0.55 5.55 14.03
N ARG A 68 0.16 6.59 14.77
CA ARG A 68 0.70 7.96 14.57
C ARG A 68 2.22 8.04 14.75
N ASN A 69 2.80 7.14 15.54
CA ASN A 69 4.25 7.05 15.76
C ASN A 69 4.98 6.28 14.64
N GLY A 70 4.27 5.87 13.58
CA GLY A 70 4.81 5.14 12.44
C GLY A 70 4.96 3.63 12.65
N LYS A 71 4.60 3.10 13.82
CA LYS A 71 4.54 1.64 14.04
C LYS A 71 3.37 1.04 13.28
N MET A 72 3.52 -0.20 12.85
CA MET A 72 2.46 -0.95 12.18
C MET A 72 1.31 -1.18 13.15
N ALA A 73 0.09 -0.88 12.74
CA ALA A 73 -1.13 -1.09 13.51
C ALA A 73 -1.90 -2.31 13.00
N ILE A 74 -2.07 -2.39 11.68
CA ILE A 74 -2.76 -3.50 11.01
C ILE A 74 -1.91 -3.87 9.79
N HIS A 75 -1.66 -5.15 9.61
CA HIS A 75 -1.10 -5.70 8.39
C HIS A 75 -1.94 -6.87 7.93
N MET A 76 -2.42 -6.80 6.69
CA MET A 76 -3.20 -7.87 6.11
C MET A 76 -2.57 -8.31 4.80
N LYS A 77 -2.38 -9.62 4.68
CA LYS A 77 -1.95 -10.30 3.46
C LYS A 77 -3.16 -10.95 2.81
N VAL A 78 -3.42 -10.59 1.57
CA VAL A 78 -4.47 -11.19 0.75
C VAL A 78 -4.00 -12.57 0.33
N SER A 79 -4.82 -13.58 0.60
CA SER A 79 -4.56 -14.95 0.15
C SER A 79 -5.27 -15.19 -1.18
N PRO A 80 -4.57 -15.66 -2.23
CA PRO A 80 -5.23 -16.03 -3.49
C PRO A 80 -6.12 -17.27 -3.34
N GLN A 81 -5.96 -18.05 -2.27
CA GLN A 81 -6.63 -19.35 -2.09
C GLN A 81 -7.48 -19.44 -0.82
N GLY A 82 -7.78 -18.33 -0.13
CA GLY A 82 -8.56 -18.38 1.10
C GLY A 82 -8.83 -17.02 1.75
N ALA A 83 -9.22 -17.05 3.03
CA ALA A 83 -9.40 -15.83 3.80
C ALA A 83 -8.07 -15.06 3.93
N PRO A 84 -8.10 -13.72 3.92
CA PRO A 84 -6.91 -12.93 4.17
C PRO A 84 -6.38 -13.18 5.59
N HIS A 85 -5.06 -13.16 5.73
CA HIS A 85 -4.41 -13.22 7.03
C HIS A 85 -4.22 -11.80 7.55
N THR A 86 -4.68 -11.52 8.78
CA THR A 86 -4.58 -10.18 9.39
C THR A 86 -3.83 -10.28 10.71
N GLU A 87 -2.81 -9.44 10.86
CA GLU A 87 -2.05 -9.22 12.07
C GLU A 87 -2.36 -7.81 12.58
N ILE A 88 -2.56 -7.68 13.89
CA ILE A 88 -2.93 -6.44 14.57
C ILE A 88 -1.94 -6.21 15.70
N PHE A 89 -1.48 -4.97 15.85
CA PHE A 89 -0.45 -4.59 16.80
C PHE A 89 -0.82 -3.30 17.54
N ASP A 90 -0.35 -3.17 18.77
CA ASP A 90 -0.40 -1.92 19.52
C ASP A 90 0.68 -0.91 19.05
N ASP A 91 0.73 0.26 19.68
CA ASP A 91 1.68 1.33 19.32
C ASP A 91 3.13 1.06 19.80
N HIS A 92 3.36 -0.02 20.52
CA HIS A 92 4.68 -0.54 20.88
C HIS A 92 5.17 -1.59 19.86
N GLY A 93 4.25 -2.18 19.09
CA GLY A 93 4.49 -3.23 18.10
C GLY A 93 4.21 -4.63 18.62
N ASP A 94 3.56 -4.75 19.77
CA ASP A 94 3.15 -6.04 20.34
C ASP A 94 1.80 -6.47 19.75
N SER A 95 1.62 -7.79 19.56
CA SER A 95 0.40 -8.33 18.98
C SER A 95 -0.81 -8.07 19.88
N LEU A 96 -1.92 -7.65 19.26
CA LEU A 96 -3.16 -7.30 19.92
C LEU A 96 -4.35 -7.99 19.24
N ASP A 97 -5.37 -8.38 20.00
CA ASP A 97 -6.61 -8.89 19.41
C ASP A 97 -7.50 -7.75 18.88
N LEU A 98 -8.44 -8.08 18.00
CA LEU A 98 -9.32 -7.09 17.36
C LEU A 98 -10.19 -6.32 18.37
N VAL A 99 -10.69 -6.97 19.43
CA VAL A 99 -11.57 -6.32 20.41
C VAL A 99 -10.77 -5.28 21.19
N SER A 100 -9.60 -5.65 21.68
CA SER A 100 -8.68 -4.73 22.37
C SER A 100 -8.24 -3.60 21.44
N PHE A 101 -7.93 -3.90 20.17
CA PHE A 101 -7.57 -2.87 19.19
C PHE A 101 -8.71 -1.87 18.96
N GLN A 102 -9.95 -2.34 18.81
CA GLN A 102 -11.10 -1.44 18.63
C GLN A 102 -11.35 -0.57 19.86
N GLN A 103 -11.10 -1.07 21.08
CA GLN A 103 -11.27 -0.28 22.30
C GLN A 103 -10.25 0.88 22.40
N HIS A 104 -9.02 0.66 21.95
CA HIS A 104 -7.91 1.61 22.13
C HIS A 104 -7.58 2.44 20.88
N TYR A 105 -7.85 1.92 19.68
CA TYR A 105 -7.40 2.46 18.39
C TYR A 105 -8.54 2.51 17.35
N MET A 106 -9.77 2.79 17.80
CA MET A 106 -10.95 2.91 16.94
C MET A 106 -10.76 3.91 15.79
N ASP A 107 -9.98 4.98 16.00
CA ASP A 107 -9.71 5.99 14.98
C ASP A 107 -8.97 5.39 13.78
N ILE A 108 -7.98 4.52 14.00
CA ILE A 108 -7.28 3.79 12.94
C ILE A 108 -8.24 2.83 12.21
N TYR A 109 -9.09 2.11 12.95
CA TYR A 109 -10.08 1.20 12.36
C TYR A 109 -11.07 1.94 11.45
N LEU A 110 -11.61 3.07 11.92
CA LEU A 110 -12.52 3.92 11.12
C LEU A 110 -11.82 4.48 9.88
N LYS A 111 -10.57 4.95 10.02
CA LYS A 111 -9.79 5.45 8.89
C LYS A 111 -9.58 4.37 7.83
N MET A 112 -9.24 3.15 8.23
CA MET A 112 -9.14 2.02 7.31
C MET A 112 -10.46 1.77 6.58
N ALA A 113 -11.59 1.71 7.31
CA ALA A 113 -12.90 1.49 6.72
C ALA A 113 -13.30 2.59 5.72
N MET A 114 -12.97 3.85 6.01
CA MET A 114 -13.21 4.98 5.10
C MET A 114 -12.40 4.84 3.80
N VAL A 115 -11.09 4.59 3.91
CA VAL A 115 -10.23 4.41 2.72
C VAL A 115 -10.71 3.22 1.89
N GLN A 116 -11.05 2.10 2.52
CA GLN A 116 -11.62 0.95 1.81
C GLN A 116 -12.95 1.30 1.12
N GLY A 117 -13.83 2.02 1.79
CA GLY A 117 -15.10 2.48 1.22
C GLY A 117 -14.93 3.41 0.01
N GLU A 118 -13.97 4.33 0.07
CA GLU A 118 -13.61 5.21 -1.06
C GLU A 118 -13.09 4.41 -2.26
N LEU A 119 -12.28 3.37 -2.01
CA LEU A 119 -11.75 2.48 -3.05
C LEU A 119 -12.86 1.64 -3.70
N MET A 120 -13.83 1.16 -2.92
CA MET A 120 -14.95 0.36 -3.44
C MET A 120 -15.97 1.16 -4.27
N GLN A 121 -15.95 2.49 -4.17
CA GLN A 121 -16.83 3.38 -4.95
C GLN A 121 -16.21 3.83 -6.28
N LYS A 122 -14.94 3.53 -6.52
CA LYS A 122 -14.19 3.84 -7.75
C LYS A 122 -14.31 2.71 -8.77
#